data_AF-A0A4S8M2P5-F1
#
_entry.id   AF-A0A4S8M2P5-F1
#
_cell.length_a   1.000
_cell.length_b   1.000
_cell.length_c   1.000
_cell.angle_alpha   90.00
_cell.angle_beta   90.00
_cell.angle_gamma   90.00
#
_symmetry.space_group_name_H-M   'P 1'
#
loop_
_entity.id
_entity.type
_entity.pdbx_description
1 polymer ?
#
loop_
_entity_poly.entity_id
_entity_poly.type
_entity_poly.pdbx_seq_one_letter_code
_entity_poly.pdbx_strand_id
1 'polypeptide(L)'
;MTDSTEYTRPSSPVSIVSDPTFGPLPPPPPPPPPDRKDMSTMSSDTTRPSVSIITLNTSLFKHDSLSKDLNHFSSWKRQVIQTLRMNQGADGYLDGRILPPNKETEPRAYSNWNANNGSILGFMGLVIDDAEQEVIEEAKTAEAAWKILVQRHAQEGPVKQVQLIQEALSVRYSSSEKYSTTSSKLTTLNKRIWDMGSLSSELFLCIIMINLMSNVPELCATRENVAQQFAQSDGTDPDLNRHRFVDSKFSRIGSSPPEMHRSRMS
;
A
#
# COMPACT_ATOMS: atom_id res chain seq x y z
N MET A 1 -15.07 -47.97 -88.74
CA MET A 1 -15.90 -49.19 -88.73
C MET A 1 -14.99 -50.31 -89.19
N THR A 2 -14.24 -50.87 -88.25
CA THR A 2 -13.26 -51.94 -88.47
C THR A 2 -13.17 -52.74 -87.17
N ASP A 3 -13.70 -53.94 -87.27
CA ASP A 3 -13.65 -55.03 -86.30
C ASP A 3 -12.20 -55.54 -86.15
N SER A 4 -11.77 -55.89 -84.95
CA SER A 4 -10.48 -56.55 -84.73
C SER A 4 -10.55 -57.41 -83.47
N THR A 5 -10.50 -58.70 -83.77
CA THR A 5 -10.53 -59.87 -82.92
C THR A 5 -9.36 -59.93 -81.94
N GLU A 6 -9.70 -60.32 -80.72
CA GLU A 6 -8.82 -60.54 -79.58
C GLU A 6 -7.99 -61.82 -79.74
N TYR A 7 -6.68 -61.68 -79.65
CA TYR A 7 -5.69 -62.75 -79.75
C TYR A 7 -5.44 -63.39 -78.38
N THR A 8 -5.45 -64.72 -78.35
CA THR A 8 -5.11 -65.56 -77.19
C THR A 8 -3.61 -65.89 -77.13
N ARG A 9 -3.11 -66.11 -75.89
CA ARG A 9 -1.94 -66.91 -75.36
C ARG A 9 -0.75 -66.11 -74.78
N PRO A 10 0.11 -66.69 -73.89
CA PRO A 10 -0.04 -67.84 -72.96
C PRO A 10 0.42 -67.58 -71.49
N SER A 11 0.04 -68.53 -70.62
CA SER A 11 0.63 -69.02 -69.35
C SER A 11 1.74 -68.25 -68.61
N SER A 12 1.50 -68.05 -67.30
CA SER A 12 2.49 -68.27 -66.24
C SER A 12 1.82 -68.68 -64.92
N PRO A 13 2.51 -69.43 -64.04
CA PRO A 13 1.89 -70.21 -62.97
C PRO A 13 1.55 -69.36 -61.74
N VAL A 14 0.44 -69.74 -61.11
CA VAL A 14 -0.03 -69.23 -59.82
C VAL A 14 1.03 -69.49 -58.74
N SER A 15 1.67 -68.43 -58.24
CA SER A 15 2.38 -68.46 -56.96
C SER A 15 1.44 -67.98 -55.87
N ILE A 16 0.94 -68.92 -55.08
CA ILE A 16 0.21 -68.65 -53.84
C ILE A 16 1.22 -68.05 -52.86
N VAL A 17 1.26 -66.72 -52.76
CA VAL A 17 1.90 -66.03 -51.64
C VAL A 17 0.84 -65.84 -50.57
N SER A 18 1.10 -66.46 -49.44
CA SER A 18 0.25 -66.47 -48.26
C SER A 18 -0.02 -65.07 -47.73
N ASP A 19 -1.29 -64.83 -47.42
CA ASP A 19 -1.85 -63.71 -46.68
C ASP A 19 -1.07 -63.46 -45.37
N PRO A 20 -0.63 -62.22 -45.06
CA PRO A 20 -0.22 -61.90 -43.70
C PRO A 20 -1.49 -61.73 -42.86
N THR A 21 -1.77 -62.73 -42.03
CA THR A 21 -2.82 -62.66 -41.01
C THR A 21 -2.54 -61.46 -40.10
N PHE A 22 -3.31 -60.38 -40.25
CA PHE A 22 -3.35 -59.29 -39.28
C PHE A 22 -3.87 -59.86 -37.94
N GLY A 23 -2.97 -60.06 -37.00
CA GLY A 23 -3.34 -60.36 -35.62
C GLY A 23 -4.13 -59.19 -35.00
N PRO A 24 -4.98 -59.44 -33.99
CA PRO A 24 -5.74 -58.40 -33.33
C PRO A 24 -4.78 -57.37 -32.70
N LEU A 25 -5.06 -56.08 -32.94
CA LEU A 25 -4.33 -54.96 -32.34
C LEU A 25 -4.30 -55.09 -30.81
N PRO A 26 -3.17 -54.79 -30.15
CA PRO A 26 -3.13 -54.76 -28.70
C PRO A 26 -4.11 -53.70 -28.17
N PRO A 27 -4.78 -53.96 -27.03
CA PRO A 27 -5.69 -52.99 -26.44
C PRO A 27 -4.96 -51.69 -26.12
N PRO A 28 -5.61 -50.52 -26.27
CA PRO A 28 -5.01 -49.24 -25.92
C PRO A 28 -4.55 -49.26 -24.45
N PRO A 29 -3.42 -48.62 -24.12
CA PRO A 29 -2.97 -48.51 -22.74
C PRO A 29 -4.08 -47.88 -21.90
N PRO A 30 -4.31 -48.35 -20.67
CA PRO A 30 -5.29 -47.76 -19.78
C PRO A 30 -4.97 -46.27 -19.59
N PRO A 31 -6.00 -45.39 -19.52
CA PRO A 31 -5.76 -43.99 -19.26
C PRO A 31 -4.94 -43.84 -17.97
N PRO A 32 -4.00 -42.87 -17.92
CA PRO A 32 -3.22 -42.64 -16.71
C PRO A 32 -4.18 -42.44 -15.53
N PRO A 33 -3.93 -43.08 -14.38
CA PRO A 33 -4.77 -42.88 -13.21
C PRO A 33 -4.84 -41.39 -12.89
N PRO A 34 -6.03 -40.82 -12.62
CA PRO A 34 -6.12 -39.42 -12.24
C PRO A 34 -5.22 -39.19 -11.03
N ASP A 35 -4.43 -38.12 -11.07
CA ASP A 35 -3.53 -37.74 -9.99
C ASP A 35 -4.33 -37.67 -8.69
N ARG A 36 -4.18 -38.67 -7.82
CA ARG A 36 -4.98 -38.84 -6.60
C ARG A 36 -4.91 -37.61 -5.68
N LYS A 37 -3.84 -36.81 -5.80
CA LYS A 37 -3.67 -35.55 -5.06
C LYS A 37 -4.65 -34.48 -5.53
N ASP A 38 -4.88 -34.35 -6.83
CA ASP A 38 -5.73 -33.28 -7.38
C ASP A 38 -7.22 -33.51 -7.10
N MET A 39 -7.67 -34.77 -7.19
CA MET A 39 -9.05 -35.11 -6.82
C MET A 39 -9.35 -34.86 -5.33
N SER A 40 -8.38 -35.14 -4.44
CA SER A 40 -8.55 -34.92 -3.01
C SER A 40 -8.63 -33.42 -2.67
N THR A 41 -7.82 -32.59 -3.32
CA THR A 41 -7.82 -31.13 -3.10
C THR A 41 -9.11 -30.49 -3.61
N MET A 42 -9.54 -30.84 -4.83
CA MET A 42 -10.80 -30.36 -5.43
C MET A 42 -12.04 -30.73 -4.60
N SER A 43 -12.07 -31.95 -4.06
CA SER A 43 -13.16 -32.42 -3.19
C SER A 43 -13.20 -31.66 -1.86
N SER A 44 -12.03 -31.35 -1.29
CA SER A 44 -11.93 -30.50 -0.11
C SER A 44 -12.41 -29.07 -0.40
N ASP A 45 -11.98 -28.46 -1.50
CA ASP A 45 -12.38 -27.08 -1.87
C ASP A 45 -13.91 -26.93 -2.02
N THR A 46 -14.57 -27.98 -2.52
CA THR A 46 -16.03 -28.00 -2.64
C THR A 46 -16.74 -27.95 -1.29
N THR A 47 -16.22 -28.61 -0.26
CA THR A 47 -16.89 -28.73 1.04
C THR A 47 -16.35 -27.75 2.10
N ARG A 48 -15.06 -27.42 2.02
CA ARG A 48 -14.27 -26.64 2.97
C ARG A 48 -13.17 -25.88 2.20
N PRO A 49 -13.52 -24.81 1.46
CA PRO A 49 -12.53 -24.02 0.74
C PRO A 49 -11.54 -23.37 1.72
N SER A 50 -10.28 -23.27 1.32
CA SER A 50 -9.21 -22.64 2.10
C SER A 50 -9.50 -21.16 2.40
N VAL A 51 -10.25 -20.49 1.52
CA VAL A 51 -10.79 -19.14 1.70
C VAL A 51 -12.31 -19.19 1.68
N SER A 52 -12.94 -18.74 2.75
CA SER A 52 -14.40 -18.61 2.85
C SER A 52 -14.86 -17.24 2.36
N ILE A 53 -16.08 -17.15 1.85
CA ILE A 53 -16.71 -15.87 1.51
C ILE A 53 -16.95 -15.06 2.79
N ILE A 54 -16.64 -13.76 2.76
CA ILE A 54 -16.92 -12.84 3.87
C ILE A 54 -18.15 -12.00 3.58
N THR A 55 -18.79 -11.52 4.63
CA THR A 55 -19.81 -10.47 4.54
C THR A 55 -19.27 -9.24 5.23
N LEU A 56 -19.07 -8.16 4.47
CA LEU A 56 -18.59 -6.90 5.02
C LEU A 56 -19.75 -6.11 5.63
N ASN A 57 -19.78 -6.02 6.94
CA ASN A 57 -20.59 -5.05 7.67
C ASN A 57 -19.86 -3.70 7.70
N THR A 58 -20.13 -2.87 6.71
CA THR A 58 -19.55 -1.52 6.56
C THR A 58 -20.13 -0.51 7.55
N SER A 59 -21.28 -0.82 8.19
CA SER A 59 -21.92 0.10 9.14
C SER A 59 -21.09 0.35 10.40
N LEU A 60 -20.09 -0.49 10.67
CA LEU A 60 -19.12 -0.33 11.76
C LEU A 60 -18.15 0.83 11.52
N PHE A 61 -17.99 1.26 10.27
CA PHE A 61 -17.19 2.43 9.92
C PHE A 61 -18.00 3.71 10.16
N LYS A 62 -17.45 4.62 10.97
CA LYS A 62 -18.08 5.85 11.48
C LYS A 62 -17.14 7.05 11.44
N HIS A 63 -16.20 7.04 10.51
CA HIS A 63 -15.21 8.10 10.35
C HIS A 63 -15.49 8.84 9.05
N ASP A 64 -15.08 10.10 9.01
CA ASP A 64 -15.15 10.91 7.80
C ASP A 64 -14.27 10.28 6.70
N SER A 65 -14.66 10.49 5.44
CA SER A 65 -13.91 10.01 4.29
C SER A 65 -12.47 10.50 4.32
N LEU A 66 -11.53 9.63 3.95
CA LEU A 66 -10.12 10.03 3.85
C LEU A 66 -9.99 11.11 2.79
N SER A 67 -9.43 12.23 3.22
CA SER A 67 -9.06 13.33 2.34
C SER A 67 -7.67 13.83 2.70
N LYS A 68 -6.98 14.32 1.68
CA LYS A 68 -5.65 14.91 1.82
C LYS A 68 -5.61 16.16 2.71
N ASP A 69 -6.74 16.84 2.83
CA ASP A 69 -6.84 18.12 3.55
C ASP A 69 -7.26 17.98 5.02
N LEU A 70 -7.87 16.84 5.38
CA LEU A 70 -8.48 16.63 6.69
C LEU A 70 -7.51 16.11 7.77
N ASN A 71 -6.30 15.69 7.39
CA ASN A 71 -5.20 15.35 8.31
C ASN A 71 -5.54 14.29 9.38
N HIS A 72 -6.50 13.42 9.08
CA HIS A 72 -7.03 12.40 9.97
C HIS A 72 -6.63 10.97 9.54
N PHE A 73 -5.57 10.83 8.74
CA PHE A 73 -5.17 9.55 8.15
C PHE A 73 -4.90 8.48 9.21
N SER A 74 -4.23 8.80 10.33
CA SER A 74 -3.90 7.79 11.35
C SER A 74 -5.15 7.28 12.08
N SER A 75 -6.12 8.15 12.39
CA SER A 75 -7.39 7.73 12.98
C SER A 75 -8.26 6.97 11.97
N TRP A 76 -8.31 7.42 10.72
CA TRP A 76 -8.99 6.75 9.61
C TRP A 76 -8.44 5.33 9.39
N LYS A 77 -7.10 5.22 9.24
CA LYS A 77 -6.36 3.97 9.02
C LYS A 77 -6.68 2.96 10.12
N ARG A 78 -6.64 3.41 11.38
CA ARG A 78 -6.98 2.59 12.55
C ARG A 78 -8.42 2.06 12.46
N GLN A 79 -9.38 2.90 12.07
CA GLN A 79 -10.77 2.48 11.99
C GLN A 79 -11.02 1.53 10.82
N VAL A 80 -10.38 1.73 9.65
CA VAL A 80 -10.44 0.77 8.54
C VAL A 80 -9.95 -0.62 8.98
N ILE A 81 -8.78 -0.67 9.62
CA ILE A 81 -8.21 -1.95 10.12
C ILE A 81 -9.15 -2.60 11.14
N GLN A 82 -9.68 -1.84 12.10
CA GLN A 82 -10.60 -2.37 13.11
C GLN A 82 -11.89 -2.89 12.48
N THR A 83 -12.48 -2.16 11.55
CA THR A 83 -13.68 -2.57 10.82
C THR A 83 -13.44 -3.88 10.07
N LEU A 84 -12.35 -3.99 9.30
CA LEU A 84 -12.05 -5.20 8.55
C LEU A 84 -11.71 -6.39 9.47
N ARG A 85 -11.01 -6.14 10.58
CA ARG A 85 -10.72 -7.19 11.57
C ARG A 85 -11.98 -7.77 12.19
N MET A 86 -12.97 -6.93 12.49
CA MET A 86 -14.29 -7.37 12.97
C MET A 86 -15.08 -8.14 11.90
N ASN A 87 -14.76 -7.94 10.62
CA ASN A 87 -15.30 -8.68 9.49
C ASN A 87 -14.47 -9.93 9.19
N GLN A 88 -14.39 -10.85 10.16
CA GLN A 88 -13.75 -12.17 10.02
C GLN A 88 -12.24 -12.08 9.69
N GLY A 89 -11.54 -11.07 10.19
CA GLY A 89 -10.10 -10.91 9.95
C GLY A 89 -9.76 -10.46 8.52
N ALA A 90 -10.68 -9.75 7.84
CA ALA A 90 -10.47 -9.24 6.49
C ALA A 90 -9.31 -8.24 6.39
N ASP A 91 -8.76 -7.76 7.51
CA ASP A 91 -7.54 -6.93 7.52
C ASP A 91 -6.33 -7.68 6.92
N GLY A 92 -6.35 -9.01 6.90
CA GLY A 92 -5.31 -9.82 6.23
C GLY A 92 -5.23 -9.66 4.70
N TYR A 93 -6.24 -9.06 4.06
CA TYR A 93 -6.17 -8.69 2.65
C TYR A 93 -5.39 -7.40 2.40
N LEU A 94 -5.25 -6.54 3.42
CA LEU A 94 -4.56 -5.26 3.28
C LEU A 94 -3.03 -5.40 3.29
N ASP A 95 -2.52 -6.43 3.97
CA ASP A 95 -1.09 -6.69 4.15
C ASP A 95 -0.62 -7.97 3.44
N GLY A 96 -1.49 -8.58 2.63
CA GLY A 96 -1.15 -9.76 1.83
C GLY A 96 -1.03 -11.05 2.65
N ARG A 97 -1.42 -11.08 3.93
CA ARG A 97 -1.46 -12.32 4.73
C ARG A 97 -2.42 -13.36 4.14
N ILE A 98 -3.47 -12.92 3.46
CA ILE A 98 -4.43 -13.80 2.76
C ILE A 98 -4.08 -13.81 1.27
N LEU A 99 -3.32 -14.81 0.85
CA LEU A 99 -2.86 -14.97 -0.54
C LEU A 99 -3.98 -15.54 -1.44
N PRO A 100 -3.97 -15.20 -2.74
CA PRO A 100 -4.88 -15.80 -3.70
C PRO A 100 -4.62 -17.32 -3.81
N PRO A 101 -5.64 -18.18 -3.64
CA PRO A 101 -5.52 -19.61 -3.86
C PRO A 101 -5.17 -19.95 -5.30
N ASN A 102 -4.68 -21.16 -5.57
CA ASN A 102 -4.46 -21.59 -6.94
C ASN A 102 -5.81 -21.90 -7.62
N LYS A 103 -6.03 -21.31 -8.80
CA LYS A 103 -7.31 -21.39 -9.54
C LYS A 103 -7.60 -22.80 -10.04
N GLU A 104 -6.56 -23.56 -10.37
CA GLU A 104 -6.67 -24.90 -10.91
C GLU A 104 -6.95 -25.93 -9.82
N THR A 105 -6.38 -25.79 -8.62
CA THR A 105 -6.52 -26.77 -7.53
C THR A 105 -7.63 -26.42 -6.53
N GLU A 106 -7.91 -25.13 -6.33
CA GLU A 106 -8.94 -24.62 -5.41
C GLU A 106 -9.80 -23.52 -6.06
N PRO A 107 -10.57 -23.85 -7.13
CA PRO A 107 -11.33 -22.87 -7.90
C PRO A 107 -12.39 -22.11 -7.07
N ARG A 108 -13.00 -22.75 -6.06
CA ARG A 108 -13.99 -22.13 -5.19
C ARG A 108 -13.33 -21.16 -4.22
N ALA A 109 -12.26 -21.56 -3.55
CA ALA A 109 -11.48 -20.66 -2.71
C ALA A 109 -10.94 -19.46 -3.52
N TYR A 110 -10.47 -19.68 -4.74
CA TYR A 110 -10.04 -18.60 -5.65
C TYR A 110 -11.17 -17.64 -5.98
N SER A 111 -12.38 -18.15 -6.28
CA SER A 111 -13.56 -17.32 -6.52
C SER A 111 -13.94 -16.50 -5.28
N ASN A 112 -13.96 -17.13 -4.10
CA ASN A 112 -14.23 -16.46 -2.83
C ASN A 112 -13.20 -15.36 -2.55
N TRP A 113 -11.91 -15.64 -2.76
CA TRP A 113 -10.84 -14.66 -2.58
C TRP A 113 -11.06 -13.42 -3.45
N ASN A 114 -11.39 -13.59 -4.73
CA ASN A 114 -11.67 -12.48 -5.64
C ASN A 114 -12.88 -11.66 -5.21
N ALA A 115 -13.97 -12.32 -4.79
CA ALA A 115 -15.17 -11.64 -4.30
C ALA A 115 -14.88 -10.84 -3.02
N ASN A 116 -14.13 -11.41 -2.08
CA ASN A 116 -13.71 -10.74 -0.85
C ASN A 116 -12.81 -9.53 -1.17
N ASN A 117 -11.79 -9.72 -2.00
CA ASN A 117 -10.88 -8.64 -2.43
C ASN A 117 -11.65 -7.49 -3.10
N GLY A 118 -12.56 -7.81 -4.02
CA GLY A 118 -13.41 -6.80 -4.68
C GLY A 118 -14.34 -6.07 -3.71
N SER A 119 -14.89 -6.78 -2.72
CA SER A 119 -15.73 -6.16 -1.69
C SER A 119 -14.94 -5.19 -0.80
N ILE A 120 -13.69 -5.54 -0.46
CA ILE A 120 -12.81 -4.67 0.34
C ILE A 120 -12.38 -3.45 -0.47
N LEU A 121 -12.06 -3.61 -1.76
CA LEU A 121 -11.80 -2.49 -2.66
C LEU A 121 -13.00 -1.55 -2.76
N GLY A 122 -14.20 -2.11 -2.96
CA GLY A 122 -15.44 -1.32 -2.97
C GLY A 122 -15.68 -0.58 -1.65
N PHE A 123 -15.45 -1.24 -0.51
CA PHE A 123 -15.51 -0.59 0.80
C PHE A 123 -14.51 0.56 0.92
N MET A 124 -13.26 0.36 0.48
CA MET A 124 -12.24 1.42 0.48
C MET A 124 -12.67 2.61 -0.36
N GLY A 125 -13.20 2.39 -1.56
CA GLY A 125 -13.74 3.46 -2.41
C GLY A 125 -14.86 4.26 -1.73
N LEU A 126 -15.69 3.64 -0.90
CA LEU A 126 -16.77 4.31 -0.16
C LEU A 126 -16.28 5.17 1.02
N VAL A 127 -15.06 4.93 1.54
CA VAL A 127 -14.54 5.59 2.75
C VAL A 127 -13.40 6.55 2.46
N ILE A 128 -13.18 6.91 1.20
CA ILE A 128 -12.22 7.90 0.74
C ILE A 128 -12.94 8.93 -0.15
N ASP A 129 -12.38 10.12 -0.33
CA ASP A 129 -12.94 11.13 -1.23
C ASP A 129 -12.65 10.81 -2.72
N ASP A 130 -13.28 11.56 -3.62
CA ASP A 130 -13.16 11.32 -5.07
C ASP A 130 -11.70 11.44 -5.57
N ALA A 131 -10.92 12.37 -5.01
CA ALA A 131 -9.52 12.55 -5.39
C ALA A 131 -8.65 11.36 -4.97
N GLU A 132 -8.95 10.74 -3.83
CA GLU A 132 -8.27 9.54 -3.37
C GLU A 132 -8.79 8.28 -4.09
N GLN A 133 -10.04 8.27 -4.61
CA GLN A 133 -10.54 7.21 -5.49
C GLN A 133 -9.75 7.15 -6.80
N GLU A 134 -9.52 8.29 -7.46
CA GLU A 134 -8.71 8.38 -8.68
C GLU A 134 -7.30 7.80 -8.48
N VAL A 135 -6.73 8.01 -7.29
CA VAL A 135 -5.39 7.52 -6.95
C VAL A 135 -5.31 5.98 -6.89
N ILE A 136 -6.41 5.30 -6.54
CA ILE A 136 -6.45 3.84 -6.42
C ILE A 136 -7.23 3.15 -7.54
N GLU A 137 -7.67 3.89 -8.57
CA GLU A 137 -8.54 3.37 -9.65
C GLU A 137 -7.96 2.12 -10.33
N GLU A 138 -6.66 2.12 -10.60
CA GLU A 138 -5.95 1.02 -11.25
C GLU A 138 -5.57 -0.14 -10.31
N ALA A 139 -5.87 -0.03 -9.02
CA ALA A 139 -5.52 -1.04 -8.04
C ALA A 139 -6.41 -2.27 -8.15
N LYS A 140 -5.82 -3.39 -8.57
CA LYS A 140 -6.53 -4.68 -8.75
C LYS A 140 -6.75 -5.44 -7.44
N THR A 141 -6.02 -5.08 -6.38
CA THR A 141 -6.09 -5.73 -5.08
C THR A 141 -6.25 -4.72 -3.96
N ALA A 142 -6.96 -5.12 -2.92
CA ALA A 142 -7.10 -4.32 -1.70
C ALA A 142 -5.72 -4.00 -1.10
N GLU A 143 -4.79 -4.94 -1.14
CA GLU A 143 -3.39 -4.72 -0.75
C GLU A 143 -2.73 -3.59 -1.55
N ALA A 144 -2.86 -3.59 -2.88
CA ALA A 144 -2.27 -2.58 -3.74
C ALA A 144 -2.87 -1.19 -3.45
N ALA A 145 -4.19 -1.09 -3.39
CA ALA A 145 -4.89 0.15 -3.04
C ALA A 145 -4.45 0.66 -1.66
N TRP A 146 -4.35 -0.24 -0.68
CA TRP A 146 -3.95 0.09 0.68
C TRP A 146 -2.53 0.63 0.75
N LYS A 147 -1.57 -0.01 0.05
CA LYS A 147 -0.18 0.46 0.00
C LYS A 147 -0.08 1.85 -0.62
N ILE A 148 -0.81 2.10 -1.72
CA ILE A 148 -0.83 3.42 -2.37
C ILE A 148 -1.32 4.49 -1.40
N LEU A 149 -2.46 4.29 -0.74
CA LEU A 149 -3.00 5.24 0.25
C LEU A 149 -2.04 5.43 1.43
N VAL A 150 -1.49 4.35 1.97
CA VAL A 150 -0.54 4.44 3.09
C VAL A 150 0.70 5.23 2.70
N GLN A 151 1.28 4.97 1.54
CA GLN A 151 2.47 5.67 1.07
C GLN A 151 2.17 7.17 0.83
N ARG A 152 1.06 7.47 0.15
CA ARG A 152 0.65 8.84 -0.16
C ARG A 152 0.45 9.67 1.11
N HIS A 153 -0.15 9.10 2.14
CA HIS A 153 -0.42 9.81 3.39
C HIS A 153 0.73 9.72 4.42
N ALA A 154 1.72 8.83 4.21
CA ALA A 154 2.92 8.77 5.05
C ALA A 154 3.84 9.98 4.85
N GLN A 155 3.98 10.49 3.61
CA GLN A 155 4.89 11.60 3.31
C GLN A 155 4.41 12.96 3.84
N GLU A 156 3.11 13.13 4.09
CA GLU A 156 2.56 14.43 4.49
C GLU A 156 2.41 14.60 5.99
N GLY A 157 2.36 13.50 6.74
CA GLY A 157 2.19 13.50 8.19
C GLY A 157 3.22 14.37 8.90
N PRO A 158 4.53 14.11 8.76
CA PRO A 158 5.56 14.83 9.52
C PRO A 158 5.62 16.33 9.19
N VAL A 159 5.50 16.72 7.92
CA VAL A 159 5.62 18.13 7.49
C VAL A 159 4.48 18.96 8.01
N LYS A 160 3.25 18.49 7.77
CA LYS A 160 2.05 19.19 8.22
C LYS A 160 1.98 19.17 9.75
N GLN A 161 2.47 18.11 10.41
CA GLN A 161 2.58 18.08 11.87
C GLN A 161 3.55 19.15 12.39
N VAL A 162 4.71 19.36 11.75
CA VAL A 162 5.63 20.46 12.08
C VAL A 162 4.99 21.83 11.84
N GLN A 163 4.27 22.01 10.74
CA GLN A 163 3.56 23.27 10.44
C GLN A 163 2.46 23.56 11.47
N LEU A 164 1.66 22.58 11.86
CA LEU A 164 0.63 22.73 12.89
C LEU A 164 1.25 23.05 14.26
N ILE A 165 2.40 22.47 14.57
CA ILE A 165 3.12 22.77 15.81
C ILE A 165 3.69 24.19 15.78
N GLN A 166 4.23 24.65 14.65
CA GLN A 166 4.64 26.05 14.49
C GLN A 166 3.45 27.00 14.66
N GLU A 167 2.30 26.67 14.04
CA GLU A 167 1.08 27.45 14.22
C GLU A 167 0.71 27.52 15.72
N ALA A 168 0.66 26.37 16.40
CA ALA A 168 0.35 26.30 17.83
C ALA A 168 1.34 27.11 18.69
N LEU A 169 2.64 27.04 18.39
CA LEU A 169 3.69 27.79 19.10
C LEU A 169 3.64 29.29 18.82
N SER A 170 3.09 29.70 17.68
CA SER A 170 2.90 31.12 17.31
C SER A 170 1.64 31.74 17.93
N VAL A 171 0.67 30.93 18.39
CA VAL A 171 -0.53 31.43 19.06
C VAL A 171 -0.13 32.10 20.38
N ARG A 172 -0.68 33.30 20.61
CA ARG A 172 -0.47 34.09 21.82
C ARG A 172 -1.83 34.54 22.35
N TYR A 173 -2.00 34.50 23.66
CA TYR A 173 -3.09 35.22 24.30
C TYR A 173 -2.88 36.72 24.09
N SER A 174 -3.93 37.44 23.70
CA SER A 174 -3.92 38.89 23.56
C SER A 174 -5.11 39.50 24.28
N SER A 175 -5.03 40.80 24.59
CA SER A 175 -6.17 41.55 25.12
C SER A 175 -7.25 41.86 24.08
N SER A 176 -6.97 41.65 22.79
CA SER A 176 -7.88 41.95 21.68
C SER A 176 -8.85 40.81 21.36
N GLU A 177 -8.62 39.61 21.89
CA GLU A 177 -9.46 38.43 21.68
C GLU A 177 -9.87 37.81 23.04
N LYS A 178 -11.04 37.18 23.09
CA LYS A 178 -11.44 36.40 24.27
C LYS A 178 -10.48 35.22 24.44
N TYR A 179 -9.93 35.06 25.65
CA TYR A 179 -9.04 33.93 25.97
C TYR A 179 -9.67 32.56 25.69
N SER A 180 -11.00 32.43 25.82
CA SER A 180 -11.72 31.19 25.47
C SER A 180 -11.57 30.82 23.99
N THR A 181 -11.55 31.80 23.09
CA THR A 181 -11.36 31.55 21.65
C THR A 181 -9.94 31.06 21.37
N THR A 182 -8.94 31.72 21.96
CA THR A 182 -7.53 31.30 21.84
C THR A 182 -7.32 29.87 22.39
N SER A 183 -7.89 29.55 23.56
CA SER A 183 -7.83 28.20 24.13
C SER A 183 -8.54 27.15 23.28
N SER A 184 -9.67 27.49 22.65
CA SER A 184 -10.38 26.61 21.71
C SER A 184 -9.54 26.33 20.46
N LYS A 185 -8.88 27.37 19.92
CA LYS A 185 -7.93 27.24 18.80
C LYS A 185 -6.78 26.30 19.16
N LEU A 186 -6.15 26.49 20.33
CA LEU A 186 -5.08 25.62 20.81
C LEU A 186 -5.54 24.18 21.00
N THR A 187 -6.74 23.95 21.55
CA THR A 187 -7.30 22.60 21.72
C THR A 187 -7.50 21.91 20.36
N THR A 188 -7.97 22.64 19.37
CA THR A 188 -8.18 22.15 18.01
C THR A 188 -6.84 21.80 17.34
N LEU A 189 -5.84 22.68 17.44
CA LEU A 189 -4.50 22.43 16.91
C LEU A 189 -3.85 21.23 17.60
N ASN A 190 -3.91 21.14 18.93
CA ASN A 190 -3.37 20.01 19.68
C ASN A 190 -4.01 18.69 19.23
N LYS A 191 -5.34 18.65 19.09
CA LYS A 191 -6.03 17.45 18.59
C LYS A 191 -5.52 17.04 17.22
N ARG A 192 -5.44 17.98 16.26
CA ARG A 192 -4.94 17.71 14.90
C ARG A 192 -3.49 17.22 14.88
N ILE A 193 -2.63 17.80 15.72
CA ILE A 193 -1.23 17.37 15.85
C ILE A 193 -1.14 15.91 16.30
N TRP A 194 -1.93 15.51 17.29
CA TRP A 194 -1.90 14.14 17.81
C TRP A 194 -2.65 13.14 16.93
N ASP A 195 -3.68 13.58 16.21
CA ASP A 195 -4.38 12.75 15.21
C ASP A 195 -3.47 12.37 14.02
N MET A 196 -2.38 13.10 13.79
CA MET A 196 -1.35 12.74 12.80
C MET A 196 -0.43 11.60 13.26
N GLY A 197 -0.35 11.31 14.56
CA GLY A 197 0.47 10.24 15.12
C GLY A 197 1.53 10.75 16.10
N SER A 198 2.31 9.81 16.64
CA SER A 198 3.38 10.13 17.60
C SER A 198 4.54 10.86 16.93
N LEU A 199 5.05 11.91 17.60
CA LEU A 199 6.28 12.60 17.21
C LEU A 199 7.49 11.68 17.42
N SER A 200 8.35 11.51 16.41
CA SER A 200 9.66 10.91 16.62
C SER A 200 10.60 11.87 17.35
N SER A 201 11.68 11.33 17.94
CA SER A 201 12.70 12.15 18.61
C SER A 201 13.32 13.18 17.67
N GLU A 202 13.57 12.78 16.42
CA GLU A 202 14.12 13.61 15.36
C GLU A 202 13.16 14.74 14.98
N LEU A 203 11.86 14.43 14.88
CA LEU A 203 10.82 15.41 14.56
C LEU A 203 10.69 16.46 15.67
N PHE A 204 10.73 16.01 16.93
CA PHE A 204 10.71 16.89 18.09
C PHE A 204 11.92 17.83 18.14
N LEU A 205 13.12 17.32 17.84
CA LEU A 205 14.32 18.16 17.74
C LEU A 205 14.17 19.22 16.65
N CYS A 206 13.60 18.87 15.50
CA CYS A 206 13.41 19.83 14.40
C CYS A 206 12.42 20.92 14.74
N ILE A 207 11.35 20.58 15.44
CA ILE A 207 10.39 21.55 15.98
C ILE A 207 11.11 22.54 16.90
N ILE A 208 11.95 22.05 17.82
CA ILE A 208 12.75 22.90 18.70
C ILE A 208 13.66 23.82 17.88
N MET A 209 14.43 23.26 16.94
CA MET A 209 15.35 24.04 16.10
C MET A 209 14.61 25.12 15.31
N ILE A 210 13.48 24.79 14.67
CA ILE A 210 12.69 25.76 13.90
C ILE A 210 12.10 26.84 14.81
N ASN A 211 11.57 26.48 15.98
CA ASN A 211 11.05 27.46 16.94
C ASN A 211 12.16 28.41 17.42
N LEU A 212 13.35 27.89 17.73
CA LEU A 212 14.49 28.71 18.16
C LEU A 212 14.99 29.63 17.03
N MET A 213 15.03 29.13 15.79
CA MET A 213 15.42 29.94 14.62
C MET A 213 14.37 30.98 14.23
N SER A 214 13.10 30.83 14.65
CA SER A 214 12.03 31.76 14.25
C SER A 214 12.20 33.18 14.81
N ASN A 215 13.07 33.35 15.83
CA ASN A 215 13.41 34.66 16.39
C ASN A 215 14.74 35.22 15.83
N VAL A 216 15.38 34.54 14.88
CA VAL A 216 16.69 34.91 14.32
C VAL A 216 16.57 35.10 12.81
N PRO A 217 16.41 36.34 12.32
CA PRO A 217 16.19 36.63 10.90
C PRO A 217 17.27 36.04 9.98
N GLU A 218 18.54 36.01 10.42
CA GLU A 218 19.64 35.47 9.61
C GLU A 218 19.51 33.96 9.33
N LEU A 219 18.69 33.25 10.11
CA LEU A 219 18.52 31.79 10.01
C LEU A 219 17.26 31.39 9.23
N CYS A 220 16.55 32.33 8.61
CA CYS A 220 15.30 32.05 7.86
C CYS A 220 15.50 30.98 6.77
N ALA A 221 16.56 31.11 5.96
CA ALA A 221 16.87 30.14 4.91
C ALA A 221 17.25 28.76 5.48
N THR A 222 17.92 28.72 6.63
CA THR A 222 18.26 27.47 7.32
C THR A 222 16.99 26.79 7.86
N ARG A 223 16.08 27.57 8.45
CA ARG A 223 14.77 27.10 8.92
C ARG A 223 13.96 26.45 7.79
N GLU A 224 13.89 27.10 6.63
CA GLU A 224 13.17 26.57 5.46
C GLU A 224 13.83 25.30 4.92
N ASN A 225 15.16 25.26 4.84
CA ASN A 225 15.89 24.06 4.42
C ASN A 225 15.66 22.88 5.37
N VAL A 226 15.69 23.09 6.69
CA VAL A 226 15.40 22.03 7.67
C VAL A 226 13.96 21.54 7.50
N ALA A 227 12.98 22.44 7.37
CA ALA A 227 11.59 22.05 7.13
C ALA A 227 11.40 21.25 5.84
N GLN A 228 12.10 21.62 4.75
CA GLN A 228 12.00 20.93 3.46
C GLN A 228 12.70 19.58 3.42
N GLN A 229 13.88 19.43 4.03
CA GLN A 229 14.57 18.14 4.03
C GLN A 229 13.83 17.09 4.85
N PHE A 230 13.16 17.50 5.92
CA PHE A 230 12.28 16.63 6.68
C PHE A 230 11.00 16.23 5.92
N ALA A 231 10.56 17.04 4.95
CA ALA A 231 9.46 16.68 4.08
C ALA A 231 9.75 15.54 3.11
N GLN A 232 11.04 15.30 2.85
CA GLN A 232 11.50 14.34 1.86
C GLN A 232 12.02 13.05 2.50
N SER A 233 12.22 13.02 3.82
CA SER A 233 12.62 11.80 4.52
C SER A 233 11.38 10.94 4.78
N ASP A 234 11.18 9.91 3.95
CA ASP A 234 10.27 8.81 4.26
C ASP A 234 10.64 8.26 5.64
N GLY A 235 9.67 8.13 6.55
CA GLY A 235 9.86 7.60 7.91
C GLY A 235 10.33 6.15 8.02
N THR A 236 11.00 5.63 6.99
CA THR A 236 11.75 4.38 6.99
C THR A 236 13.20 4.71 7.31
N ASP A 237 13.55 4.52 8.58
CA ASP A 237 14.92 4.51 9.15
C ASP A 237 15.91 5.52 8.55
N PRO A 238 16.16 6.65 9.24
CA PRO A 238 17.20 7.54 8.82
C PRO A 238 18.54 6.94 9.25
N ASP A 239 19.23 6.29 8.32
CA ASP A 239 20.70 6.41 8.29
C ASP A 239 21.09 7.84 7.85
N LEU A 240 20.48 8.85 8.51
CA LEU A 240 21.05 10.18 8.65
C LEU A 240 22.15 10.01 9.67
N ASN A 241 23.28 9.52 9.17
CA ASN A 241 24.59 9.55 9.79
C ASN A 241 24.64 10.68 10.82
N ARG A 242 24.49 10.31 12.10
CA ARG A 242 24.15 11.14 13.27
C ARG A 242 25.07 12.35 13.51
N HIS A 243 26.13 12.45 12.72
CA HIS A 243 27.17 13.45 12.79
C HIS A 243 27.14 14.50 11.68
N ARG A 244 26.47 14.28 10.53
CA ARG A 244 26.70 15.18 9.37
C ARG A 244 25.76 16.39 9.28
N PHE A 245 24.57 16.32 9.87
CA PHE A 245 23.57 17.39 9.74
C PHE A 245 23.88 18.61 10.63
N VAL A 246 24.36 18.35 11.85
CA VAL A 246 24.69 19.41 12.82
C VAL A 246 26.08 20.00 12.52
N ASP A 247 27.06 19.17 12.14
CA ASP A 247 28.46 19.62 12.04
C ASP A 247 28.76 20.42 10.77
N SER A 248 28.11 20.15 9.62
CA SER A 248 28.51 20.77 8.35
C SER A 248 28.00 22.21 8.14
N LYS A 249 26.95 22.64 8.85
CA LYS A 249 26.41 24.00 8.75
C LYS A 249 26.72 24.90 9.96
N PHE A 250 26.79 24.36 11.18
CA PHE A 250 27.20 25.16 12.34
C PHE A 250 28.70 25.55 12.30
N SER A 251 29.55 24.76 11.63
CA SER A 251 30.95 25.12 11.39
C SER A 251 31.14 26.36 10.50
N ARG A 252 30.12 26.79 9.73
CA ARG A 252 30.18 28.04 8.95
C ARG A 252 29.66 29.28 9.70
N ILE A 253 28.96 29.09 10.82
CA ILE A 253 28.37 30.19 11.60
C ILE A 253 29.29 30.57 12.78
N GLY A 254 30.19 29.67 13.20
CA GLY A 254 31.09 29.87 14.33
C GLY A 254 32.46 30.47 14.00
N SER A 255 32.53 31.64 13.34
CA SER A 255 33.82 32.32 13.14
C SER A 255 33.72 33.85 13.21
N SER A 256 33.24 34.38 14.33
CA SER A 256 33.78 35.59 14.99
C SER A 256 32.84 36.06 16.11
N PRO A 257 33.32 36.22 17.35
CA PRO A 257 32.67 37.11 18.31
C PRO A 257 32.85 38.57 17.84
N PRO A 258 31.86 39.47 18.02
CA PRO A 258 32.10 40.88 17.81
C PRO A 258 33.13 41.38 18.84
N GLU A 259 34.26 41.91 18.36
CA GLU A 259 35.23 42.60 19.20
C GLU A 259 34.53 43.76 19.93
N MET A 260 34.39 43.64 21.25
CA MET A 260 34.03 44.77 22.10
C MET A 260 35.18 45.79 22.04
N HIS A 261 35.02 46.82 21.22
CA HIS A 261 35.82 48.04 21.31
C HIS A 261 35.60 48.65 22.70
N ARG A 262 36.60 48.48 23.58
CA ARG A 262 36.75 49.29 24.79
C ARG A 262 36.95 50.74 24.36
N SER A 263 35.90 51.56 24.50
CA SER A 263 36.07 53.00 24.61
C SER A 263 36.97 53.30 25.81
N ARG A 264 38.21 53.71 25.54
CA ARG A 264 39.03 54.39 26.54
C ARG A 264 38.49 55.81 26.70
N MET A 265 38.04 56.11 27.92
CA MET A 265 37.96 57.48 28.41
C MET A 265 39.34 58.13 28.30
N SER A 266 39.40 59.28 27.65
CA SER A 266 40.15 60.44 28.12
C SER A 266 39.60 61.71 27.50
#